data_AF-A0A9X1B5W7-F1
#
_entry.id   AF-A0A9X1B5W7-F1
#
_cell.length_a   1.000
_cell.length_b   1.000
_cell.length_c   1.000
_cell.angle_alpha   90.00
_cell.angle_beta   90.00
_cell.angle_gamma   90.00
#
_symmetry.space_group_name_H-M   'P 1'
#
loop_
_entity.id
_entity.type
_entity.pdbx_description
1 polymer ?
#
loop_
_entity_poly.entity_id
_entity_poly.type
_entity_poly.pdbx_seq_one_letter_code
_entity_poly.pdbx_strand_id
1 'polypeptide(L)'
;MFERPHHRRILQLLEMMDDRFLADAGCCFGGGTCAALLLDEYRESVDIDFLCASGPGYRQLRSTVTNQSLGALFRTTPQLMRDVRADRYGIRIYGPPRDARAT
;
A
#
# COMPACT_ATOMS: atom_id res chain seq x y z
N MET A 1 -12.85 0.16 14.95
CA MET A 1 -12.89 0.63 13.54
C MET A 1 -12.39 2.06 13.55
N PHE A 2 -11.45 2.44 12.67
CA PHE A 2 -10.89 3.79 12.64
C PHE A 2 -11.99 4.85 12.47
N GLU A 3 -11.85 6.04 13.05
CA GLU A 3 -12.79 7.16 12.93
C GLU A 3 -12.58 7.93 11.62
N ARG A 4 -11.33 8.05 11.16
CA ARG A 4 -11.02 8.86 9.98
C ARG A 4 -11.36 8.11 8.69
N PRO A 5 -12.10 8.72 7.74
CA PRO A 5 -12.42 8.07 6.46
C PRO A 5 -11.21 7.60 5.67
N HIS A 6 -10.09 8.34 5.71
CA HIS A 6 -8.86 7.94 5.03
C HIS A 6 -8.22 6.69 5.63
N HIS A 7 -8.16 6.58 6.96
CA HIS A 7 -7.61 5.40 7.62
C HIS A 7 -8.49 4.16 7.42
N ARG A 8 -9.82 4.31 7.33
CA ARG A 8 -10.73 3.23 6.90
C ARG A 8 -10.40 2.73 5.49
N ARG A 9 -10.17 3.64 4.53
CA ARG A 9 -9.78 3.29 3.15
C ARG A 9 -8.42 2.61 3.08
N ILE A 10 -7.45 3.08 3.87
CA ILE A 10 -6.13 2.46 3.98
C ILE A 10 -6.27 1.03 4.50
N LEU A 11 -7.07 0.82 5.56
CA LEU A 11 -7.36 -0.52 6.08
C LEU A 11 -7.96 -1.43 5.00
N GLN A 12 -8.97 -0.95 4.26
CA GLN A 12 -9.57 -1.69 3.15
C GLN A 12 -8.53 -2.07 2.09
N LEU A 13 -7.62 -1.14 1.75
CA LEU A 13 -6.55 -1.42 0.78
C LEU A 13 -5.59 -2.50 1.33
N LEU A 14 -5.19 -2.39 2.59
CA LEU A 14 -4.33 -3.38 3.26
C LEU A 14 -4.99 -4.77 3.31
N GLU A 15 -6.32 -4.84 3.52
CA GLU A 15 -7.09 -6.10 3.51
C GLU A 15 -7.16 -6.75 2.12
N MET A 16 -7.00 -5.98 1.04
CA MET A 16 -6.95 -6.50 -0.33
C MET A 16 -5.57 -7.06 -0.70
N MET A 17 -4.52 -6.75 0.06
CA MET A 17 -3.16 -7.19 -0.21
C MET A 17 -2.96 -8.68 0.07
N ASP A 18 -2.02 -9.31 -0.64
CA ASP A 18 -1.64 -10.70 -0.40
C ASP A 18 -0.61 -10.80 0.73
N ASP A 19 -1.12 -11.07 1.94
CA ASP A 19 -0.33 -11.23 3.16
C ASP A 19 0.72 -12.36 3.06
N ARG A 20 0.41 -13.45 2.38
CA ARG A 20 1.33 -14.57 2.19
C ARG A 20 2.48 -14.18 1.29
N PHE A 21 2.19 -13.58 0.13
CA PHE A 21 3.22 -13.09 -0.78
C PHE A 21 4.12 -12.05 -0.11
N LEU A 22 3.55 -11.11 0.64
CA LEU A 22 4.31 -10.09 1.37
C LEU A 22 5.18 -10.72 2.46
N ALA A 23 4.67 -11.70 3.21
CA ALA A 23 5.43 -12.43 4.21
C ALA A 23 6.59 -13.22 3.60
N ASP A 24 6.35 -13.94 2.51
CA ASP A 24 7.38 -14.69 1.77
C ASP A 24 8.49 -13.76 1.23
N ALA A 25 8.11 -12.56 0.79
CA ALA A 25 9.04 -11.53 0.37
C ALA A 25 9.73 -10.79 1.54
N GLY A 26 9.40 -11.11 2.80
CA GLY A 26 9.93 -10.40 3.97
C GLY A 26 9.58 -8.91 3.96
N CYS A 27 8.38 -8.57 3.51
CA CYS A 27 7.89 -7.22 3.30
C CYS A 27 6.81 -6.86 4.35
N CYS A 28 7.06 -5.84 5.17
CA CYS A 28 6.19 -5.47 6.28
C CYS A 28 5.64 -4.06 6.12
N PHE A 29 4.38 -3.86 6.51
CA PHE A 29 3.77 -2.53 6.57
C PHE A 29 4.45 -1.67 7.65
N GLY A 30 4.79 -0.43 7.33
CA GLY A 30 5.55 0.45 8.19
C GLY A 30 5.29 1.93 7.91
N GLY A 31 6.24 2.77 8.32
CA GLY A 31 6.18 4.20 8.12
C GLY A 31 5.15 4.93 8.99
N GLY A 32 4.87 6.18 8.62
CA GLY A 32 4.11 7.11 9.46
C GLY A 32 2.64 6.74 9.62
N THR A 33 2.06 6.05 8.64
CA THR A 33 0.67 5.59 8.70
C THR A 33 0.53 4.35 9.55
N CYS A 34 1.48 3.41 9.51
CA CYS A 34 1.48 2.27 10.44
C CYS A 34 1.49 2.75 11.89
N ALA A 35 2.37 3.71 12.23
CA ALA A 35 2.38 4.32 13.55
C ALA A 35 1.06 5.04 13.88
N ALA A 36 0.46 5.77 12.93
CA ALA A 36 -0.82 6.44 13.13
C ALA A 36 -1.95 5.46 13.43
N LEU A 37 -2.03 4.33 12.72
CA LEU A 37 -3.05 3.31 12.94
C LEU A 37 -2.86 2.55 14.26
N LEU A 38 -1.62 2.28 14.67
CA LEU A 38 -1.30 1.58 15.93
C LEU A 38 -1.54 2.45 17.17
N LEU A 39 -1.40 3.77 17.05
CA LEU A 39 -1.53 4.73 18.15
C LEU A 39 -2.86 5.50 18.06
N ASP A 40 -3.96 4.78 17.81
CA ASP A 40 -5.35 5.29 17.83
C ASP A 40 -5.55 6.59 17.05
N GLU A 41 -4.97 6.66 15.84
CA GLU A 41 -5.10 7.79 14.92
C GLU A 41 -4.63 9.15 15.48
N TYR A 42 -3.58 9.15 16.32
CA TYR A 42 -3.01 10.35 16.96
C TYR A 42 -2.67 11.50 16.00
N ARG A 43 -2.47 11.19 14.71
CA ARG A 43 -2.37 12.15 13.61
C ARG A 43 -2.99 11.57 12.35
N GLU A 44 -3.35 12.43 11.40
CA GLU A 44 -3.69 11.98 10.05
C GLU A 44 -2.41 11.65 9.27
N SER A 45 -2.36 10.46 8.67
CA SER A 45 -1.29 10.03 7.78
C SER A 45 -1.92 9.22 6.64
N VAL A 46 -1.51 9.48 5.40
CA VAL A 46 -2.21 8.95 4.21
C VAL A 46 -1.36 8.10 3.29
N ASP A 47 -0.05 8.07 3.53
CA ASP A 47 0.88 7.26 2.75
C ASP A 47 0.81 5.79 3.19
N ILE A 48 1.18 4.85 2.32
CA ILE A 48 1.26 3.43 2.67
C ILE A 48 2.67 2.97 2.34
N ASP A 49 3.47 2.80 3.39
CA ASP A 49 4.88 2.42 3.26
C ASP A 49 5.07 0.96 3.63
N PHE A 50 5.92 0.29 2.86
CA PHE A 50 6.37 -1.07 3.15
C PHE A 50 7.89 -1.11 3.23
N LEU A 51 8.41 -1.91 4.17
CA LEU A 51 9.82 -2.14 4.38
C LEU A 51 10.15 -3.59 4.04
N CYS A 52 11.15 -3.81 3.21
CA CYS A 52 11.67 -5.13 2.87
C CYS A 52 13.18 -5.14 3.11
N ALA A 53 13.64 -5.99 4.03
CA ALA A 53 15.06 -6.11 4.39
C ALA A 53 15.80 -7.20 3.59
N SER A 54 15.08 -7.94 2.74
CA SER A 54 15.61 -9.07 1.98
C SER A 54 15.92 -8.67 0.54
N GLY A 55 17.16 -8.83 0.09
CA GLY A 55 17.52 -8.63 -1.32
C GLY A 55 16.72 -9.53 -2.28
N PRO A 56 16.62 -10.85 -2.03
CA PRO A 56 15.73 -11.73 -2.79
C PRO A 56 14.25 -11.32 -2.73
N GLY A 57 13.75 -10.95 -1.55
CA GLY A 57 12.37 -10.49 -1.38
C GLY A 57 12.07 -9.22 -2.17
N TYR A 58 12.99 -8.25 -2.14
CA TYR A 58 12.90 -7.03 -2.93
C TYR A 58 12.85 -7.32 -4.44
N ARG A 59 13.63 -8.30 -4.92
CA ARG A 59 13.52 -8.76 -6.32
C ARG A 59 12.15 -9.33 -6.61
N GLN A 60 11.60 -10.18 -5.74
CA GLN A 60 10.27 -10.75 -5.90
C GLN A 60 9.18 -9.67 -5.99
N LEU A 61 9.21 -8.68 -5.10
CA LEU A 61 8.31 -7.52 -5.12
C LEU A 61 8.42 -6.74 -6.44
N ARG A 62 9.64 -6.51 -6.94
CA ARG A 62 9.85 -5.79 -8.21
C ARG A 62 9.41 -6.59 -9.43
N SER A 63 9.63 -7.90 -9.42
CA SER A 63 9.32 -8.76 -10.56
C SER A 63 7.83 -9.00 -10.73
N THR A 64 7.04 -8.91 -9.65
CA THR A 64 5.59 -9.12 -9.74
C THR A 64 4.85 -7.91 -10.32
N VAL A 65 5.37 -6.71 -10.07
CA VAL A 65 4.75 -5.47 -10.53
C VAL A 65 5.22 -5.10 -11.93
N THR A 66 4.28 -4.74 -12.79
CA THR A 66 4.54 -4.18 -14.12
C THR A 66 3.82 -2.84 -14.25
N ASN A 67 4.03 -2.13 -15.36
CA ASN A 67 3.31 -0.89 -15.63
C ASN A 67 1.79 -1.11 -15.81
N GLN A 68 1.35 -2.35 -16.02
CA GLN A 68 -0.03 -2.74 -16.30
C GLN A 68 -0.69 -3.53 -15.16
N SER A 69 0.08 -3.99 -14.17
CA SER A 69 -0.41 -4.89 -13.13
C SER A 69 0.33 -4.70 -11.81
N LEU A 70 -0.41 -4.79 -10.71
CA LEU A 70 0.14 -4.87 -9.36
C LEU A 70 0.63 -6.28 -8.99
N GLY A 71 0.44 -7.24 -9.88
CA GLY A 71 0.89 -8.61 -9.70
C GLY A 71 0.32 -9.25 -8.44
N ALA A 72 1.17 -10.00 -7.76
CA ALA A 72 0.86 -10.72 -6.53
C ALA A 72 0.84 -9.83 -5.28
N LEU A 73 1.02 -8.51 -5.39
CA LEU A 73 0.87 -7.62 -4.23
C LEU A 73 -0.56 -7.63 -3.67
N PHE A 74 -1.55 -7.91 -4.52
CA PHE A 74 -2.96 -7.87 -4.18
C PHE A 74 -3.66 -9.17 -4.57
N ARG A 75 -4.45 -9.74 -3.65
CA ARG A 75 -5.37 -10.85 -3.95
C ARG A 75 -6.55 -10.37 -4.80
N THR A 76 -6.93 -9.11 -4.60
CA THR A 76 -7.96 -8.43 -5.38
C THR A 76 -7.40 -7.08 -5.79
N THR A 77 -7.19 -6.88 -7.08
CA THR A 77 -6.57 -5.65 -7.59
C THR A 77 -7.51 -4.47 -7.36
N PRO A 78 -7.08 -3.42 -6.64
CA PRO A 78 -7.87 -2.21 -6.48
C PRO A 78 -8.01 -1.47 -7.81
N GLN A 79 -9.09 -0.70 -7.95
CA GLN A 79 -9.24 0.17 -9.12
C GLN A 79 -8.15 1.25 -9.11
N LEU A 80 -7.31 1.24 -10.13
CA LEU A 80 -6.23 2.20 -10.31
C LEU A 80 -6.74 3.45 -11.03
N MET A 81 -6.32 4.62 -10.57
CA MET A 81 -6.60 5.89 -11.26
C MET A 81 -5.55 6.27 -12.29
N ARG A 82 -4.35 5.67 -12.18
CA ARG A 82 -3.20 5.93 -13.04
C ARG A 82 -2.42 4.63 -13.21
N ASP A 83 -1.67 4.55 -14.30
CA ASP A 83 -0.72 3.46 -14.52
C ASP A 83 0.28 3.35 -13.37
N VAL A 84 0.65 2.11 -13.06
CA VAL A 84 1.63 1.81 -12.02
C VAL A 84 3.00 2.33 -12.46
N ARG A 85 3.68 3.07 -11.57
CA ARG A 85 5.05 3.51 -11.82
C ARG A 85 6.02 2.66 -11.00
N ALA A 86 6.74 1.76 -11.68
CA ALA A 86 7.82 1.00 -11.09
C ALA A 86 9.17 1.50 -11.67
N ASP A 87 9.95 2.23 -10.87
CA ASP A 87 11.26 2.75 -11.27
C ASP A 87 12.38 2.27 -10.32
N ARG A 88 13.62 2.75 -10.48
CA ARG A 88 14.77 2.33 -9.66
C ARG A 88 14.65 2.67 -8.17
N TYR A 89 13.76 3.58 -7.78
CA TYR A 89 13.59 4.08 -6.42
C TYR A 89 12.35 3.50 -5.72
N GLY A 90 11.41 2.90 -6.45
CA GLY A 90 10.27 2.21 -5.84
C GLY A 90 9.14 1.88 -6.80
N ILE A 91 8.08 1.30 -6.24
CA ILE A 91 6.79 1.08 -6.89
C ILE A 91 5.82 2.11 -6.30
N ARG A 92 5.17 2.90 -7.16
CA ARG A 92 4.20 3.93 -6.75
C ARG A 92 2.84 3.65 -7.37
N ILE A 93 1.82 3.69 -6.52
CA ILE A 93 0.43 3.40 -6.86
C ILE A 93 -0.40 4.63 -6.48
N TYR A 94 -1.31 5.05 -7.35
CA TYR A 94 -2.18 6.20 -7.11
C TYR A 94 -3.64 5.74 -7.02
N GLY A 95 -4.24 5.90 -5.85
CA GLY A 95 -5.67 5.65 -5.61
C GLY A 95 -6.58 6.81 -6.03
N PRO A 96 -7.91 6.66 -5.88
CA PRO A 96 -8.89 7.73 -6.10
C PRO A 96 -8.51 9.02 -5.36
N PRO A 97 -8.75 10.20 -5.95
CA PRO A 97 -8.48 11.48 -5.29
C PRO A 97 -9.21 11.55 -3.95
N ARG A 98 -8.68 12.33 -3.00
CA ARG A 98 -9.45 12.72 -1.80
C ARG A 98 -10.79 13.26 -2.31
N ASP A 99 -11.90 12.83 -1.71
CA ASP A 99 -13.19 13.48 -1.94
C ASP A 99 -12.95 14.98 -1.86
N ALA A 100 -13.10 15.67 -3.00
CA ALA A 100 -13.19 17.12 -3.00
C ALA A 100 -14.36 17.40 -2.07
N ARG A 101 -14.08 18.11 -0.97
CA ARG A 101 -15.07 18.42 0.05
C ARG A 101 -16.39 18.76 -0.64
N ALA A 102 -17.45 18.03 -0.29
CA ALA A 102 -18.80 18.53 -0.49
C ALA A 102 -18.83 19.93 0.14
N THR A 103 -18.86 20.94 -0.72
CA THR A 103 -19.09 22.33 -0.37
C THR A 103 -20.30 22.77 -1.15
#